data_AF-A0A7I8MSJ2-F1
#
_entry.id   AF-A0A7I8MSJ2-F1
#
_cell.length_a   1.000
_cell.length_b   1.000
_cell.length_c   1.000
_cell.angle_alpha   90.00
_cell.angle_beta   90.00
_cell.angle_gamma   90.00
#
_symmetry.space_group_name_H-M   'P 1'
#
loop_
_entity.id
_entity.type
_entity.pdbx_description
1 polymer ?
#
loop_
_entity_poly.entity_id
_entity_poly.type
_entity_poly.pdbx_seq_one_letter_code
_entity_poly.pdbx_strand_id
1 'polypeptide(L)'
;MANMTVERLHELFDEYPDKENLMWEGVCHDCQSSVIITASPQPDGIHVNGGSVFEPKTNKFFLKCNTCYEKEPALSNFQNCEVYSRVVGYLRPVTQWNDGKQAEFNDRKMFNTQPES
;
A
#
# COMPACT_ATOMS: atom_id res chain seq x y z
N MET A 1 3.65 12.84 0.76
CA MET A 1 2.43 12.07 1.08
C MET A 1 1.99 11.38 -0.20
N ALA A 2 1.65 10.10 -0.14
CA ALA A 2 1.27 9.30 -1.32
C ALA A 2 -0.15 9.63 -1.79
N ASN A 3 -0.44 10.91 -2.03
CA ASN A 3 -1.78 11.37 -2.36
C ASN A 3 -1.88 11.54 -3.87
N MET A 4 -3.03 11.17 -4.43
CA MET A 4 -3.35 11.51 -5.82
C MET A 4 -3.56 13.03 -5.90
N THR A 5 -2.70 13.73 -6.63
CA THR A 5 -2.83 15.18 -6.81
C THR A 5 -3.65 15.49 -8.06
N VAL A 6 -4.17 16.71 -8.14
CA VAL A 6 -4.94 17.15 -9.31
C VAL A 6 -4.04 17.17 -10.56
N GLU A 7 -2.80 17.60 -10.43
CA GLU A 7 -1.82 17.59 -11.51
C GLU A 7 -1.58 16.17 -12.03
N ARG A 8 -1.42 15.19 -11.12
CA ARG A 8 -1.24 13.80 -11.51
C ARG A 8 -2.47 13.21 -12.22
N LEU A 9 -3.68 13.61 -11.82
CA LEU A 9 -4.88 13.21 -12.54
C LEU A 9 -4.93 13.79 -13.96
N HIS A 10 -4.51 15.05 -14.15
CA HIS A 10 -4.38 15.63 -15.50
C HIS A 10 -3.36 14.87 -16.35
N GLU A 11 -2.18 14.56 -15.80
CA GLU A 11 -1.18 13.73 -16.50
C GLU A 11 -1.76 12.38 -16.92
N LEU A 12 -2.55 11.73 -16.06
CA LEU A 12 -3.19 10.46 -16.40
C LEU A 12 -4.23 10.62 -17.52
N PHE A 13 -4.98 11.72 -17.60
CA PHE A 13 -5.85 11.98 -18.75
C PHE A 13 -5.06 12.24 -20.03
N ASP A 14 -3.93 12.93 -19.95
CA ASP A 14 -3.03 13.16 -21.09
C ASP A 14 -2.37 11.86 -21.59
N GLU A 15 -2.05 10.93 -20.68
CA GLU A 15 -1.54 9.59 -21.00
C GLU A 15 -2.59 8.70 -21.70
N TYR A 16 -3.88 8.94 -21.44
CA TYR A 16 -5.00 8.19 -22.01
C TYR A 16 -6.03 9.11 -22.69
N PRO A 17 -5.68 9.78 -23.80
CA PRO A 17 -6.50 10.82 -24.42
C PRO A 17 -7.83 10.29 -24.98
N ASP A 18 -7.91 9.00 -25.29
CA ASP A 18 -9.13 8.36 -25.80
C ASP A 18 -10.16 8.07 -24.69
N LYS A 19 -9.80 8.27 -23.41
CA LYS A 19 -10.68 7.99 -22.28
C LYS A 19 -11.33 9.27 -21.76
N GLU A 20 -12.65 9.35 -21.90
CA GLU A 20 -13.44 10.42 -21.27
C GLU A 20 -13.40 10.34 -19.73
N ASN A 21 -13.27 9.12 -19.18
CA ASN A 21 -13.24 8.88 -17.73
C ASN A 21 -12.16 7.86 -17.38
N LEU A 22 -11.45 8.09 -16.28
CA LEU A 22 -10.56 7.10 -15.68
C LEU A 22 -11.36 6.25 -14.69
N MET A 23 -11.18 4.94 -14.72
CA MET A 23 -11.87 4.00 -13.85
C MET A 23 -10.90 2.98 -13.26
N TRP A 24 -10.97 2.80 -11.95
CA TRP A 24 -10.21 1.81 -11.21
C TRP A 24 -11.18 0.86 -10.49
N GLU A 25 -11.06 -0.42 -10.81
CA GLU A 25 -11.82 -1.50 -10.17
C GLU A 25 -10.88 -2.34 -9.29
N GLY A 26 -11.33 -2.67 -8.09
CA GLY A 26 -10.55 -3.51 -7.19
C GLY A 26 -11.16 -3.60 -5.81
N VAL A 27 -10.31 -3.73 -4.79
CA VAL A 27 -10.72 -3.81 -3.39
C VAL A 27 -10.21 -2.61 -2.60
N CYS A 28 -10.97 -2.21 -1.59
CA CYS A 28 -10.55 -1.23 -0.62
C CYS A 28 -9.34 -1.73 0.16
N HIS A 29 -8.30 -0.91 0.29
CA HIS A 29 -7.05 -1.21 1.01
C HIS A 29 -7.29 -1.56 2.48
N ASP A 30 -8.29 -0.95 3.11
CA ASP A 30 -8.52 -1.12 4.55
C ASP A 30 -9.52 -2.24 4.87
N CYS A 31 -10.68 -2.29 4.20
CA CYS A 31 -11.75 -3.24 4.51
C CYS A 31 -11.90 -4.41 3.53
N GLN A 32 -11.13 -4.41 2.43
CA GLN A 32 -11.17 -5.39 1.34
C GLN A 32 -12.51 -5.55 0.62
N SER A 33 -13.48 -4.67 0.86
CA SER A 33 -14.73 -4.63 0.08
C SER A 33 -14.43 -4.23 -1.36
N SER A 34 -15.19 -4.80 -2.31
CA SER A 34 -15.10 -4.40 -3.73
C SER A 34 -15.49 -2.94 -3.90
N VAL A 35 -14.70 -2.20 -4.68
CA VAL A 35 -14.90 -0.79 -4.97
C VAL A 35 -14.59 -0.50 -6.43
N ILE A 36 -15.37 0.42 -7.00
CA ILE A 36 -15.14 0.99 -8.32
C ILE A 36 -15.04 2.49 -8.12
N ILE A 37 -13.91 3.08 -8.52
CA ILE A 37 -13.64 4.51 -8.38
C ILE A 37 -13.48 5.10 -9.77
N THR A 38 -14.17 6.21 -10.03
CA THR A 38 -14.12 6.91 -11.32
C THR A 38 -13.61 8.32 -11.13
N ALA A 39 -12.77 8.80 -12.04
CA ALA A 39 -12.43 10.21 -12.17
C ALA A 39 -12.98 10.73 -13.50
N SER A 40 -13.70 11.85 -13.44
CA SER A 40 -14.37 12.48 -14.56
C SER A 40 -14.00 13.96 -14.63
N PRO A 41 -13.48 14.47 -15.77
CA PRO A 41 -13.19 15.89 -15.94
C PRO A 41 -14.49 16.68 -16.08
N GLN A 42 -14.63 17.76 -15.32
CA GLN A 42 -15.75 18.70 -15.34
C GLN A 42 -15.23 20.14 -15.53
N PRO A 43 -16.09 21.12 -15.88
CA PRO A 43 -15.66 22.50 -16.14
C PRO A 43 -14.97 23.18 -14.96
N ASP A 44 -15.26 22.75 -13.73
CA ASP A 44 -14.73 23.27 -12.47
C ASP A 44 -13.60 22.41 -11.87
N GLY A 45 -13.25 21.28 -12.50
CA GLY A 45 -12.15 20.41 -12.08
C GLY A 45 -12.42 18.93 -12.30
N ILE A 46 -11.57 18.06 -11.75
CA ILE A 46 -11.71 16.61 -11.86
C ILE A 46 -12.50 16.08 -10.65
N HIS A 47 -13.63 15.42 -10.92
CA HIS A 47 -14.48 14.82 -9.89
C HIS A 47 -14.16 13.34 -9.72
N VAL A 48 -13.84 12.92 -8.49
CA VAL A 48 -13.59 11.52 -8.14
C VAL A 48 -14.79 10.95 -7.38
N ASN A 49 -15.37 9.86 -7.86
CA ASN A 49 -16.57 9.21 -7.32
C ASN A 49 -16.31 7.76 -6.92
N GLY A 50 -17.06 7.25 -5.95
CA GLY A 50 -17.00 5.84 -5.52
C GLY A 50 -15.90 5.51 -4.50
N GLY A 51 -15.04 6.46 -4.16
CA GLY A 51 -13.95 6.28 -3.21
C GLY A 51 -12.85 7.31 -3.36
N SER A 52 -11.67 6.95 -2.88
CA SER A 52 -10.43 7.70 -3.08
C SER A 52 -9.34 6.81 -3.69
N VAL A 53 -8.59 7.37 -4.63
CA VAL A 53 -7.44 6.72 -5.29
C VAL A 53 -6.15 7.30 -4.73
N PHE A 54 -5.15 6.46 -4.52
CA PHE A 54 -3.81 6.83 -4.10
C PHE A 54 -2.78 6.22 -5.04
N GLU A 55 -1.69 6.93 -5.32
CA GLU A 55 -0.57 6.43 -6.15
C GLU A 55 0.77 6.63 -5.42
N PRO A 56 1.10 5.78 -4.41
CA PRO A 56 2.36 5.88 -3.68
C PRO A 56 3.62 5.61 -4.52
N LYS A 57 3.48 4.91 -5.63
CA LYS A 57 4.53 4.66 -6.63
C LYS A 57 3.88 4.72 -8.00
N THR A 58 4.61 5.20 -9.00
CA THR A 58 4.14 5.30 -10.39
C THR A 58 3.47 4.01 -10.85
N ASN A 59 2.26 4.14 -11.38
CA ASN A 59 1.41 3.05 -11.87
C ASN A 59 1.02 2.01 -10.79
N LYS A 60 1.15 2.33 -9.50
CA LYS A 60 0.70 1.49 -8.39
C LYS A 60 -0.42 2.18 -7.63
N PHE A 61 -1.65 1.90 -8.03
CA PHE A 61 -2.85 2.50 -7.45
C PHE A 61 -3.36 1.69 -6.26
N PHE A 62 -3.77 2.40 -5.21
CA PHE A 62 -4.49 1.86 -4.06
C PHE A 62 -5.83 2.55 -3.93
N LEU A 63 -6.87 1.80 -3.58
CA LEU A 63 -8.24 2.28 -3.53
C LEU A 63 -8.73 2.27 -2.07
N LYS A 64 -9.47 3.28 -1.65
CA LYS A 64 -10.24 3.26 -0.40
C LYS A 64 -11.70 3.58 -0.68
N CYS A 65 -12.63 2.89 -0.02
CA CYS A 65 -14.04 3.29 -0.03
C CYS A 65 -14.24 4.56 0.80
N ASN A 66 -15.34 5.29 0.56
CA ASN A 66 -15.67 6.52 1.29
C ASN A 66 -15.66 6.32 2.81
N THR A 67 -16.26 5.24 3.29
CA THR A 67 -16.33 4.95 4.73
C THR A 67 -14.95 4.73 5.37
N CYS A 68 -14.01 4.12 4.67
CA CYS A 68 -12.65 3.93 5.18
C CYS A 68 -11.83 5.22 5.07
N TYR A 69 -12.01 5.98 3.99
CA TYR A 69 -11.36 7.27 3.82
C TYR A 69 -11.78 8.28 4.87
N GLU A 70 -13.08 8.37 5.20
CA GLU A 70 -13.59 9.24 6.27
C GLU A 70 -13.05 8.87 7.65
N LYS A 71 -12.82 7.57 7.91
CA LYS A 71 -12.24 7.10 9.18
C LYS A 71 -10.75 7.42 9.29
N GLU A 72 -10.00 7.17 8.22
CA GLU A 72 -8.57 7.43 8.15
C GLU A 72 -8.18 7.80 6.69
N PRO A 73 -8.05 9.10 6.39
CA PRO A 73 -7.72 9.57 5.05
C PRO A 73 -6.32 9.14 4.59
N ALA A 74 -5.42 8.84 5.51
CA ALA A 74 -4.06 8.45 5.18
C ALA A 74 -3.98 7.00 4.66
N LEU A 75 -3.22 6.80 3.59
CA LEU A 75 -2.81 5.48 3.17
C LEU A 75 -1.69 4.98 4.09
N SER A 76 -1.99 4.04 4.98
CA SER A 76 -1.03 3.41 5.90
C SER A 76 -0.68 1.98 5.44
N ASN A 77 0.48 1.45 5.84
CA ASN A 77 0.91 0.07 5.55
C ASN A 77 0.89 -0.34 4.05
N PHE A 78 1.06 0.62 3.13
CA PHE A 78 1.10 0.37 1.68
C PHE A 78 2.48 -0.07 1.16
N GLN A 79 3.53 0.16 1.95
CA GLN A 79 4.87 -0.34 1.68
C GLN A 79 5.14 -1.53 2.58
N ASN A 80 5.78 -2.56 2.03
CA ASN A 80 6.31 -3.65 2.86
C ASN A 80 7.37 -3.09 3.81
N CYS A 81 7.26 -3.46 5.08
CA CYS A 81 8.30 -3.19 6.05
C CYS A 81 9.47 -4.15 5.81
N GLU A 82 10.67 -3.61 5.55
CA GLU A 82 11.87 -4.42 5.45
C GLU A 82 12.44 -4.67 6.85
N VAL A 83 12.45 -5.94 7.27
CA VAL A 83 12.96 -6.33 8.58
C VAL A 83 14.44 -6.72 8.47
N TYR A 84 15.26 -6.15 9.36
CA TYR A 84 16.69 -6.40 9.42
C TYR A 84 17.06 -7.20 10.64
N SER A 85 18.03 -8.08 10.46
CA SER A 85 18.71 -8.80 11.54
C SER A 85 20.09 -8.19 11.78
N ARG A 86 20.50 -8.09 13.05
CA ARG A 86 21.83 -7.62 13.44
C ARG A 86 22.65 -8.79 13.99
N VAL A 87 23.69 -9.19 13.26
CA VAL A 87 24.61 -10.25 13.70
C VAL A 87 26.00 -9.62 13.86
N VAL A 88 26.55 -9.64 15.08
CA VAL A 88 27.88 -9.08 15.43
C VAL A 88 28.15 -7.67 14.86
N GLY A 89 27.13 -6.82 14.79
CA GLY A 89 27.25 -5.46 14.29
C GLY A 89 26.91 -5.26 12.81
N TYR A 90 26.80 -6.33 12.02
CA TYR A 90 26.37 -6.27 10.62
C TYR A 90 24.85 -6.35 10.50
N LEU A 91 24.25 -5.44 9.72
CA LEU A 91 22.83 -5.45 9.39
C LEU A 91 22.61 -6.18 8.06
N ARG A 92 21.71 -7.17 8.08
CA ARG A 92 21.29 -7.90 6.88
C ARG A 92 19.77 -8.03 6.84
N PRO A 93 19.12 -7.75 5.68
CA PRO A 93 17.70 -8.01 5.50
C PRO A 93 17.37 -9.48 5.79
N VAL A 94 16.30 -9.72 6.55
CA VAL A 94 15.81 -11.08 6.85
C VAL A 94 15.37 -11.78 5.56
N THR A 95 14.86 -11.02 4.59
CA THR A 95 14.51 -11.49 3.24
C THR A 95 15.69 -12.08 2.46
N GLN A 96 16.94 -11.81 2.88
CA GLN A 96 18.16 -12.33 2.26
C GLN A 96 18.85 -13.41 3.09
N TRP A 97 18.15 -14.02 4.05
CA TRP A 97 18.69 -15.17 4.78
C TRP A 97 18.82 -16.38 3.86
N ASN A 98 19.94 -17.09 3.99
CA ASN A 98 20.10 -18.40 3.36
C ASN A 98 19.42 -19.48 4.19
N ASP A 99 19.31 -20.70 3.65
CA ASP A 99 18.63 -21.82 4.32
C ASP A 99 19.21 -22.13 5.70
N GLY A 100 20.54 -22.04 5.85
CA GLY A 100 21.21 -22.25 7.13
C GLY A 100 20.80 -21.25 8.20
N LYS A 101 20.65 -19.97 7.85
CA LYS A 101 20.18 -18.94 8.80
C LYS A 101 18.71 -19.07 9.16
N GLN A 102 17.89 -19.47 8.19
CA GLN A 102 16.48 -19.79 8.45
C GLN A 102 16.35 -20.98 9.42
N ALA A 103 17.11 -22.05 9.20
CA ALA A 103 17.17 -23.21 10.10
C ALA A 103 17.69 -22.83 11.50
N GLU A 104 18.82 -22.11 11.58
CA GLU A 104 19.38 -21.62 12.85
C GLU A 104 18.36 -20.78 13.63
N PHE A 105 17.58 -19.94 12.95
CA PHE A 105 16.54 -19.13 13.58
C PHE A 105 15.38 -19.97 14.11
N ASN A 106 14.93 -20.98 13.36
CA ASN A 106 13.87 -21.90 13.78
C ASN A 106 14.26 -22.72 15.03
N ASP A 107 15.56 -23.03 15.18
CA ASP A 107 16.07 -23.76 16.35
C ASP A 107 16.21 -22.87 17.60
N ARG A 108 16.04 -21.54 17.48
CA ARG A 108 16.17 -20.63 18.63
C ARG A 108 15.06 -20.85 19.63
N LYS A 109 15.44 -21.02 20.89
CA LYS A 109 14.52 -21.05 22.02
C LYS A 109 14.53 -19.70 22.73
N MET A 110 13.34 -19.18 22.99
CA MET A 110 13.18 -18.00 23.84
C MET A 110 13.51 -18.38 25.28
N PHE A 111 14.15 -17.48 26.02
CA PHE A 111 14.35 -17.67 27.45
C PHE A 111 12.98 -17.76 28.14
N ASN A 112 12.70 -18.90 28.77
CA ASN A 112 11.50 -19.09 29.57
C ASN A 112 11.81 -18.80 31.04
N THR A 113 11.03 -17.92 31.66
CA THR A 113 11.18 -17.58 33.08
C THR A 113 10.46 -18.58 34.01
N GLN A 114 9.63 -19.46 33.46
CA GLN A 114 8.98 -20.52 34.22
C GLN A 114 9.92 -21.72 34.36
N PRO A 115 10.13 -22.23 35.59
CA PRO A 115 10.89 -23.46 35.78
C PRO A 115 10.15 -24.62 35.10
N GLU A 116 10.89 -25.45 34.38
CA GLU A 116 10.34 -26.65 33.75
C GLU A 116 9.86 -27.63 34.84
N SER A 117 8.60 -28.05 34.76
CA SER A 117 7.90 -28.91 35.72
C SER A 117 8.27 -30.39 35.58
#